data_AF-A0A7H8KCK4-F1
#
_entry.id   AF-A0A7H8KCK4-F1
#
_cell.length_a   1.000
_cell.length_b   1.000
_cell.length_c   1.000
_cell.angle_alpha   90.00
_cell.angle_beta   90.00
_cell.angle_gamma   90.00
#
_symmetry.space_group_name_H-M   'P 1'
#
loop_
_entity.id
_entity.type
_entity.pdbx_description
1 polymer ?
#
loop_
_entity_poly.entity_id
_entity_poly.type
_entity_poly.pdbx_seq_one_letter_code
_entity_poly.pdbx_strand_id
1 'polypeptide(L)'
;MPSSRRDLLRWQFDLTWSLFEYHLDRLEPAHFRREAAALSWTVRPDDAGRWVPDWADTEPDPVPVPTIAWLTWHVGWWWSVAIDHLQGRSPRERTDVHWPGDGEPTVSWLRELRTEWSTVLDRLSDADLDEVAPFPWPRDPEHTVAHLLAWVNAELMKNVAEIGQLRLVQDASS
;
A
#
# COMPACT_ATOMS: atom_id res chain seq x y z
N MET A 1 -20.25 23.07 11.88
CA MET A 1 -19.40 23.30 10.69
C MET A 1 -19.26 21.96 9.99
N PRO A 2 -19.47 21.86 8.67
CA PRO A 2 -19.09 20.65 7.93
C PRO A 2 -17.58 20.41 8.09
N SER A 3 -17.17 19.14 8.17
CA SER A 3 -15.74 18.77 8.18
C SER A 3 -15.08 19.24 6.89
N SER A 4 -13.82 19.71 6.96
CA SER A 4 -13.08 20.03 5.74
C SER A 4 -12.89 18.78 4.88
N ARG A 5 -12.63 18.96 3.56
CA ARG A 5 -12.35 17.84 2.65
C ARG A 5 -11.17 17.00 3.15
N ARG A 6 -10.13 17.68 3.64
CA ARG A 6 -8.96 17.07 4.25
C ARG A 6 -9.32 16.24 5.48
N ASP A 7 -10.12 16.77 6.39
CA ASP A 7 -10.48 16.06 7.62
C ASP A 7 -11.32 14.82 7.33
N LEU A 8 -12.20 14.87 6.33
CA LEU A 8 -12.96 13.70 5.89
C LEU A 8 -12.06 12.61 5.28
N LEU A 9 -11.13 12.98 4.40
CA LEU A 9 -10.18 12.05 3.79
C LEU A 9 -9.23 11.45 4.84
N ARG A 10 -8.76 12.26 5.80
CA ARG A 10 -7.97 11.80 6.94
C ARG A 10 -8.75 10.82 7.82
N TRP A 11 -10.01 11.13 8.13
CA TRP A 11 -10.85 10.21 8.90
C TRP A 11 -11.05 8.87 8.17
N GLN A 12 -11.27 8.88 6.86
CA GLN A 12 -11.41 7.64 6.06
C GLN A 12 -10.10 6.84 6.04
N PHE A 13 -8.95 7.52 5.96
CA PHE A 13 -7.65 6.89 6.10
C PHE A 13 -7.50 6.23 7.48
N ASP A 14 -7.78 6.96 8.57
CA ASP A 14 -7.65 6.45 9.94
C ASP A 14 -8.62 5.27 10.21
N LEU A 15 -9.82 5.30 9.64
CA LEU A 15 -10.75 4.16 9.64
C LEU A 15 -10.11 2.92 8.99
N THR A 16 -9.57 3.08 7.79
CA THR A 16 -8.92 1.99 7.04
C THR A 16 -7.70 1.47 7.79
N TRP A 17 -6.89 2.37 8.35
CA TRP A 17 -5.72 2.02 9.14
C TRP A 17 -6.09 1.22 10.40
N SER A 18 -7.21 1.54 11.06
CA SER A 18 -7.64 0.78 12.23
C SER A 18 -7.91 -0.71 11.92
N LEU A 19 -8.45 -1.00 10.74
CA LEU A 19 -8.61 -2.37 10.26
C LEU A 19 -7.26 -3.00 9.90
N PHE A 20 -6.36 -2.23 9.29
CA PHE A 20 -5.04 -2.74 8.95
C PHE A 20 -4.24 -3.11 10.19
N GLU A 21 -4.21 -2.23 11.20
CA GLU A 21 -3.55 -2.46 12.49
C GLU A 21 -4.06 -3.76 13.13
N TYR A 22 -5.38 -3.99 13.12
CA TYR A 22 -5.97 -5.24 13.60
C TYR A 22 -5.40 -6.49 12.89
N HIS A 23 -5.17 -6.42 11.58
CA HIS A 23 -4.55 -7.51 10.82
C HIS A 23 -3.05 -7.62 11.08
N LEU A 24 -2.32 -6.50 11.07
CA LEU A 24 -0.87 -6.45 11.29
C LEU A 24 -0.47 -7.07 12.64
N ASP A 25 -1.21 -6.79 13.71
CA ASP A 25 -0.98 -7.37 15.04
C ASP A 25 -1.14 -8.91 15.10
N ARG A 26 -1.71 -9.52 14.06
CA ARG A 26 -2.02 -10.96 13.99
C ARG A 26 -1.29 -11.66 12.84
N LEU A 27 -0.42 -10.96 12.12
CA LEU A 27 0.40 -11.58 11.09
C LEU A 27 1.59 -12.28 11.72
N GLU A 28 1.64 -13.60 11.58
CA GLU A 28 2.80 -14.41 11.87
C GLU A 28 3.69 -14.55 10.62
N PRO A 29 5.01 -14.81 10.77
CA PRO A 29 5.91 -15.01 9.63
C PRO A 29 5.42 -16.06 8.62
N ALA A 30 4.73 -17.10 9.08
CA ALA A 30 4.19 -18.15 8.22
C ALA A 30 3.08 -17.67 7.27
N HIS A 31 2.44 -16.54 7.56
CA HIS A 31 1.35 -16.01 6.73
C HIS A 31 1.85 -15.35 5.44
N PHE A 32 3.00 -14.70 5.51
CA PHE A 32 3.45 -13.76 4.47
C PHE A 32 3.63 -14.44 3.11
N ARG A 33 4.40 -15.52 3.05
CA ARG A 33 4.77 -16.18 1.80
C ARG A 33 3.94 -17.41 1.46
N ARG A 34 2.86 -17.70 2.19
CA ARG A 34 1.98 -18.83 1.91
C ARG A 34 1.18 -18.59 0.63
N GLU A 35 1.49 -19.37 -0.40
CA GLU A 35 0.80 -19.35 -1.69
C GLU A 35 -0.55 -20.08 -1.59
N ALA A 36 -1.63 -19.42 -2.03
CA ALA A 36 -2.99 -19.96 -1.97
C ALA A 36 -3.33 -20.86 -3.17
N ALA A 37 -2.59 -20.72 -4.27
CA ALA A 37 -2.76 -21.49 -5.51
C ALA A 37 -1.42 -21.70 -6.21
N ALA A 38 -1.35 -22.67 -7.13
CA ALA A 38 -0.14 -22.91 -7.93
C ALA A 38 0.26 -21.70 -8.81
N LEU A 39 -0.73 -20.92 -9.26
CA LEU A 39 -0.50 -19.65 -9.93
C LEU A 39 -0.63 -18.51 -8.92
N SER A 40 0.50 -18.11 -8.34
CA SER A 40 0.57 -17.05 -7.34
C SER A 40 1.60 -16.00 -7.71
N TRP A 41 1.40 -14.78 -7.23
CA TRP A 41 2.42 -13.74 -7.18
C TRP A 41 2.95 -13.62 -5.76
N THR A 42 4.27 -13.71 -5.62
CA THR A 42 4.96 -13.59 -4.33
C THR A 42 6.20 -12.71 -4.47
N VAL A 43 7.01 -12.64 -3.42
CA VAL A 43 8.33 -12.01 -3.45
C VAL A 43 9.41 -13.10 -3.35
N ARG A 44 10.51 -12.92 -4.10
CA ARG A 44 11.61 -13.88 -4.22
C ARG A 44 12.94 -13.16 -4.06
N PRO A 45 13.95 -13.79 -3.44
CA PRO A 45 15.27 -13.17 -3.34
C PRO A 45 15.91 -13.11 -4.73
N ASP A 46 16.55 -11.99 -5.05
CA ASP A 46 17.46 -11.86 -6.19
C ASP A 46 18.86 -12.45 -5.85
N ASP A 47 19.79 -12.38 -6.82
CA ASP A 47 21.17 -12.86 -6.64
C ASP A 47 21.93 -12.16 -5.51
N ALA A 48 21.47 -10.97 -5.09
CA ALA A 48 22.03 -10.21 -3.98
C ALA A 48 21.29 -10.45 -2.65
N GLY A 49 20.29 -11.35 -2.64
CA GLY A 49 19.47 -11.67 -1.46
C GLY A 49 18.40 -10.64 -1.13
N ARG A 50 18.11 -9.68 -2.02
CA ARG A 50 17.03 -8.69 -1.84
C ARG A 50 15.71 -9.28 -2.29
N TRP A 51 14.64 -9.02 -1.56
CA TRP A 51 13.30 -9.47 -1.97
C TRP A 51 12.75 -8.61 -3.10
N VAL A 52 12.43 -9.27 -4.21
CA VAL A 52 11.86 -8.67 -5.43
C VAL A 52 10.50 -9.31 -5.68
N PRO A 53 9.44 -8.54 -6.01
CA PRO A 53 8.13 -9.09 -6.34
C PRO A 53 8.14 -9.79 -7.70
N ASP A 54 7.33 -10.83 -7.83
CA ASP A 54 6.82 -11.26 -9.12
C ASP A 54 6.05 -10.10 -9.76
N TRP A 55 6.29 -9.83 -11.05
CA TRP A 55 5.68 -8.70 -11.75
C TRP A 55 5.57 -8.97 -13.25
N ALA A 56 4.54 -8.41 -13.87
CA ALA A 56 4.42 -8.30 -15.32
C ALA A 56 3.88 -6.91 -15.68
N ASP A 57 4.43 -6.29 -16.73
CA ASP A 57 3.95 -4.98 -17.20
C ASP A 57 2.56 -5.06 -17.84
N THR A 58 2.17 -6.25 -18.29
CA THR A 58 0.80 -6.58 -18.71
C THR A 58 0.24 -7.59 -17.73
N GLU A 59 -0.97 -7.32 -17.24
CA GLU A 59 -1.66 -8.22 -16.32
C GLU A 59 -1.83 -9.61 -16.95
N PRO A 60 -1.35 -10.69 -16.31
CA PRO A 60 -1.53 -12.04 -16.83
C PRO A 60 -3.00 -12.48 -16.81
N ASP A 61 -3.38 -13.34 -17.75
CA ASP A 61 -4.69 -14.00 -17.77
C ASP A 61 -4.48 -15.53 -17.74
N PRO A 62 -4.91 -16.24 -16.68
CA PRO A 62 -5.60 -15.73 -15.50
C PRO A 62 -4.68 -14.94 -14.55
N VAL A 63 -5.28 -14.02 -13.78
CA VAL A 63 -4.56 -13.20 -12.79
C VAL A 63 -4.01 -14.09 -11.67
N PRO A 64 -2.69 -14.03 -11.35
CA PRO A 64 -2.12 -14.81 -10.25
C PRO A 64 -2.60 -14.32 -8.88
N VAL A 65 -2.83 -15.25 -7.95
CA VAL A 65 -3.27 -14.90 -6.59
C VAL A 65 -2.09 -14.31 -5.80
N PRO A 66 -2.17 -13.08 -5.28
CA PRO A 66 -1.05 -12.50 -4.55
C PRO A 66 -0.92 -13.11 -3.15
N THR A 67 0.31 -13.29 -2.68
CA THR A 67 0.59 -13.59 -1.27
C THR A 67 0.53 -12.33 -0.41
N ILE A 68 0.44 -12.48 0.92
CA ILE A 68 0.49 -11.34 1.84
C ILE A 68 1.83 -10.59 1.71
N ALA A 69 2.93 -11.30 1.42
CA ALA A 69 4.23 -10.68 1.13
C ALA A 69 4.17 -9.79 -0.12
N TRP A 70 3.54 -10.26 -1.21
CA TRP A 70 3.35 -9.45 -2.40
C TRP A 70 2.44 -8.24 -2.14
N LEU A 71 1.32 -8.44 -1.44
CA LEU A 71 0.39 -7.35 -1.10
C LEU A 71 1.05 -6.27 -0.25
N THR A 72 1.82 -6.67 0.77
CA THR A 72 2.51 -5.69 1.64
C THR A 72 3.65 -4.98 0.93
N TRP A 73 4.37 -5.65 0.03
CA TRP A 73 5.30 -4.98 -0.90
C TRP A 73 4.56 -3.97 -1.80
N HIS A 74 3.46 -4.38 -2.41
CA HIS A 74 2.68 -3.55 -3.33
C HIS A 74 2.18 -2.29 -2.62
N VAL A 75 1.61 -2.44 -1.42
CA VAL A 75 1.23 -1.32 -0.54
C VAL A 75 2.40 -0.39 -0.28
N GLY A 76 3.54 -0.92 0.15
CA GLY A 76 4.70 -0.08 0.44
C GLY A 76 5.26 0.63 -0.80
N TRP A 77 5.21 0.00 -1.98
CA TRP A 77 5.63 0.62 -3.24
C TRP A 77 4.75 1.81 -3.62
N TRP A 78 3.45 1.59 -3.86
CA TRP A 78 2.61 2.68 -4.35
C TRP A 78 2.47 3.80 -3.31
N TRP A 79 2.53 3.46 -2.02
CA TRP A 79 2.36 4.44 -0.95
C TRP A 79 3.61 5.31 -0.77
N SER A 80 4.80 4.71 -0.83
CA SER A 80 6.06 5.47 -0.79
C SER A 80 6.21 6.41 -1.99
N VAL A 81 5.77 6.00 -3.18
CA VAL A 81 5.73 6.84 -4.38
C VAL A 81 4.74 8.00 -4.22
N ALA A 82 3.54 7.75 -3.71
CA ALA A 82 2.57 8.81 -3.41
C ALA A 82 3.11 9.84 -2.40
N ILE A 83 3.80 9.36 -1.35
CA ILE A 83 4.48 10.22 -0.37
C ILE A 83 5.57 11.07 -1.04
N ASP A 84 6.45 10.46 -1.85
CA ASP A 84 7.52 11.20 -2.53
C ASP A 84 6.98 12.34 -3.38
N HIS A 85 5.94 12.06 -4.16
CA HIS A 85 5.27 13.06 -4.97
C HIS A 85 4.71 14.22 -4.14
N LEU A 86 3.97 13.95 -3.07
CA LEU A 86 3.36 14.99 -2.24
C LEU A 86 4.39 15.77 -1.40
N GLN A 87 5.58 15.21 -1.20
CA GLN A 87 6.70 15.91 -0.56
C GLN A 87 7.61 16.64 -1.57
N GLY A 88 7.30 16.58 -2.86
CA GLY A 88 8.13 17.19 -3.92
C GLY A 88 9.49 16.51 -4.09
N ARG A 89 9.64 15.26 -3.64
CA ARG A 89 10.85 14.45 -3.86
C ARG A 89 10.80 13.81 -5.25
N SER A 90 11.97 13.37 -5.74
CA SER A 90 12.00 12.45 -6.87
C SER A 90 11.34 11.13 -6.44
N PRO A 91 10.30 10.64 -7.15
CA PRO A 91 9.66 9.37 -6.82
C PRO A 91 10.64 8.22 -6.97
N ARG A 92 10.59 7.26 -6.04
CA ARG A 92 11.32 5.99 -6.17
C ARG A 92 10.79 5.18 -7.37
N GLU A 93 11.69 4.52 -8.09
CA GLU A 93 11.29 3.53 -9.09
C GLU A 93 10.76 2.27 -8.39
N ARG A 94 9.84 1.55 -9.06
CA ARG A 94 9.30 0.28 -8.54
C ARG A 94 10.39 -0.73 -8.18
N THR A 95 11.43 -0.79 -9.00
CA THR A 95 12.56 -1.71 -8.82
C THR A 95 13.45 -1.37 -7.63
N ASP A 96 13.37 -0.13 -7.12
CA ASP A 96 14.15 0.34 -5.97
C ASP A 96 13.40 0.11 -4.65
N VAL A 97 12.12 -0.28 -4.70
CA VAL A 97 11.35 -0.65 -3.51
C VAL A 97 11.48 -2.14 -3.27
N HIS A 98 12.23 -2.51 -2.23
CA HIS A 98 12.42 -3.89 -1.82
C HIS A 98 11.52 -4.23 -0.64
N TRP A 99 11.00 -5.46 -0.63
CA TRP A 99 10.23 -5.94 0.51
C TRP A 99 11.17 -6.27 1.70
N PRO A 100 10.87 -5.82 2.94
CA PRO A 100 11.82 -5.90 4.04
C PRO A 100 11.92 -7.30 4.68
N GLY A 101 10.98 -8.20 4.40
CA GLY A 101 10.98 -9.57 4.91
C GLY A 101 9.77 -9.91 5.80
N ASP A 102 9.62 -11.19 6.14
CA ASP A 102 8.48 -11.71 6.90
C ASP A 102 8.38 -11.08 8.32
N GLY A 103 7.17 -10.82 8.81
CA GLY A 103 6.92 -10.43 10.20
C GLY A 103 7.27 -8.97 10.52
N GLU A 104 7.97 -8.76 11.64
CA GLU A 104 8.25 -7.44 12.21
C GLU A 104 8.87 -6.44 11.23
N PRO A 105 9.85 -6.80 10.37
CA PRO A 105 10.40 -5.87 9.38
C PRO A 105 9.34 -5.23 8.47
N THR A 106 8.36 -6.01 7.98
CA THR A 106 7.27 -5.49 7.14
C THR A 106 6.27 -4.68 7.95
N VAL A 107 5.91 -5.13 9.15
CA VAL A 107 4.95 -4.43 10.01
C VAL A 107 5.49 -3.05 10.42
N SER A 108 6.75 -2.99 10.86
CA SER A 108 7.43 -1.75 11.21
C SER A 108 7.52 -0.80 10.00
N TRP A 109 7.90 -1.29 8.82
CA TRP A 109 7.97 -0.48 7.59
C TRP A 109 6.62 0.15 7.22
N LEU A 110 5.52 -0.60 7.31
CA LEU A 110 4.17 -0.08 7.01
C LEU A 110 3.72 0.97 8.04
N ARG A 111 4.05 0.78 9.32
CA ARG A 111 3.77 1.76 10.39
C ARG A 111 4.56 3.06 10.22
N GLU A 112 5.80 2.97 9.73
CA GLU A 112 6.63 4.12 9.37
C GLU A 112 5.99 4.90 8.20
N LEU A 113 5.58 4.21 7.13
CA LEU A 113 4.87 4.83 6.00
C LEU A 113 3.58 5.52 6.46
N ARG A 114 2.80 4.93 7.36
CA ARG A 114 1.62 5.58 7.94
C ARG A 114 1.96 6.86 8.70
N THR A 115 3.08 6.87 9.42
CA THR A 115 3.53 8.04 10.18
C THR A 115 3.98 9.16 9.24
N GLU A 116 4.74 8.83 8.20
CA GLU A 116 5.15 9.78 7.16
C GLU A 116 3.93 10.34 6.41
N TRP A 117 3.00 9.47 6.00
CA TRP A 117 1.74 9.86 5.35
C TRP A 117 0.90 10.79 6.22
N SER A 118 0.76 10.49 7.51
CA SER A 118 0.05 11.36 8.46
C SER A 118 0.65 12.77 8.49
N THR A 119 1.99 12.86 8.47
CA THR A 119 2.70 14.14 8.45
C THR A 119 2.53 14.87 7.11
N VAL A 120 2.41 14.15 5.99
CA VAL A 120 2.02 14.73 4.69
C VAL A 120 0.61 15.32 4.77
N LEU A 121 -0.38 14.55 5.22
CA LEU A 121 -1.77 15.00 5.32
C LEU A 121 -1.92 16.27 6.19
N ASP A 122 -1.20 16.34 7.31
CA ASP A 122 -1.32 17.47 8.25
C ASP A 122 -0.81 18.80 7.68
N ARG A 123 0.07 18.74 6.66
CA ARG A 123 0.64 19.92 5.98
C ARG A 123 -0.20 20.42 4.81
N LEU A 124 -1.07 19.58 4.24
CA LEU A 124 -1.89 19.98 3.09
C LEU A 124 -2.94 21.01 3.51
N SER A 125 -3.05 22.07 2.71
CA SER A 125 -4.11 23.07 2.75
C SER A 125 -5.23 22.73 1.78
N ASP A 126 -6.37 23.43 1.88
CA ASP A 126 -7.46 23.26 0.92
C ASP A 126 -7.06 23.64 -0.52
N ALA A 127 -6.11 24.56 -0.70
CA ALA A 127 -5.60 24.93 -2.03
C ALA A 127 -4.73 23.81 -2.61
N ASP A 128 -3.89 23.17 -1.79
CA ASP A 128 -3.06 22.04 -2.24
C ASP A 128 -3.92 20.87 -2.73
N LEU A 129 -5.11 20.68 -2.14
CA LEU A 129 -6.07 19.63 -2.55
C LEU A 129 -6.63 19.85 -3.96
N ASP A 130 -6.61 21.08 -4.47
CA ASP A 130 -7.12 21.46 -5.79
C ASP A 130 -6.03 21.44 -6.88
N GLU A 131 -4.75 21.27 -6.50
CA GLU A 131 -3.66 21.11 -7.44
C GLU A 131 -3.77 19.79 -8.23
N VAL A 132 -3.25 19.79 -9.46
CA VAL A 132 -3.24 18.59 -10.32
C VAL A 132 -2.39 17.49 -9.68
N ALA A 133 -2.96 16.30 -9.53
CA ALA A 133 -2.27 15.16 -8.96
C ALA A 133 -1.11 14.71 -9.86
N PRO A 134 0.08 14.47 -9.30
CA PRO A 134 1.20 13.92 -10.06
C PRO A 134 1.12 12.39 -10.22
N PHE A 135 0.25 11.72 -9.46
CA PHE A 135 0.14 10.26 -9.31
C PHE A 135 -1.29 9.90 -8.83
N PRO A 136 -1.85 8.72 -9.13
CA PRO A 136 -1.35 7.72 -10.08
C PRO A 136 -1.58 8.09 -11.54
N TRP A 137 -2.38 9.11 -11.82
CA TRP A 137 -2.64 9.63 -13.17
C TRP A 137 -1.60 10.70 -13.49
N PRO A 138 -0.64 10.47 -14.41
CA PRO A 138 0.47 11.39 -14.61
C PRO A 138 0.00 12.77 -15.14
N ARG A 139 -0.22 13.70 -14.20
CA ARG A 139 -0.63 15.11 -14.43
C ARG A 139 -1.84 15.28 -15.34
N ASP A 140 -2.80 14.37 -15.22
CA ASP A 140 -4.11 14.52 -15.83
C ASP A 140 -4.87 15.67 -15.13
N PRO A 141 -5.23 16.76 -15.83
CA PRO A 141 -5.89 17.91 -15.22
C PRO A 141 -7.27 17.60 -14.63
N GLU A 142 -7.87 16.45 -14.94
CA GLU A 142 -9.16 16.03 -14.35
C GLU A 142 -9.00 15.48 -12.91
N HIS A 143 -7.77 15.13 -12.50
CA HIS A 143 -7.49 14.50 -11.22
C HIS A 143 -6.64 15.41 -10.33
N THR A 144 -7.19 15.78 -9.18
CA THR A 144 -6.52 16.64 -8.18
C THR A 144 -5.86 15.86 -7.06
N VAL A 145 -5.05 16.51 -6.22
CA VAL A 145 -4.48 15.89 -5.01
C VAL A 145 -5.58 15.28 -4.11
N ALA A 146 -6.77 15.87 -4.03
CA ALA A 146 -7.90 15.25 -3.34
C ALA A 146 -8.27 13.86 -3.92
N HIS A 147 -8.20 13.70 -5.25
CA HIS A 147 -8.41 12.41 -5.92
C HIS A 147 -7.28 11.42 -5.62
N LEU A 148 -6.03 11.87 -5.55
CA LEU A 148 -4.89 11.05 -5.12
C LEU A 148 -5.14 10.51 -3.70
N LEU A 149 -5.51 11.37 -2.75
CA LEU A 149 -5.82 10.96 -1.37
C LEU A 149 -6.98 9.96 -1.32
N ALA A 150 -8.06 10.21 -2.08
CA ALA A 150 -9.19 9.30 -2.17
C ALA A 150 -8.79 7.94 -2.77
N TRP A 151 -7.93 7.94 -3.79
CA TRP A 151 -7.37 6.73 -4.39
C TRP A 151 -6.50 5.95 -3.41
N VAL A 152 -5.60 6.61 -2.66
CA VAL A 152 -4.80 5.97 -1.60
C VAL A 152 -5.69 5.27 -0.58
N ASN A 153 -6.77 5.93 -0.14
CA ASN A 153 -7.71 5.32 0.81
C ASN A 153 -8.41 4.09 0.23
N ALA A 154 -8.82 4.15 -1.04
CA ALA A 154 -9.48 3.04 -1.73
C ALA A 154 -8.53 1.85 -1.95
N GLU A 155 -7.32 2.10 -2.45
CA GLU A 155 -6.29 1.07 -2.65
C GLU A 155 -5.88 0.42 -1.34
N LEU A 156 -5.68 1.22 -0.28
CA LEU A 156 -5.36 0.69 1.03
C LEU A 156 -6.50 -0.20 1.55
N MET A 157 -7.75 0.26 1.50
CA MET A 157 -8.89 -0.55 1.96
C MET A 157 -8.99 -1.88 1.22
N LYS A 158 -8.81 -1.85 -0.11
CA LYS A 158 -8.78 -3.05 -0.96
C LYS A 158 -7.70 -4.02 -0.50
N ASN A 159 -6.43 -3.58 -0.41
CA ASN A 159 -5.33 -4.47 -0.03
C ASN A 159 -5.43 -4.94 1.43
N VAL A 160 -5.93 -4.11 2.35
CA VAL A 160 -6.17 -4.49 3.74
C VAL A 160 -7.21 -5.61 3.83
N ALA A 161 -8.30 -5.52 3.05
CA ALA A 161 -9.32 -6.56 2.99
C ALA A 161 -8.77 -7.87 2.41
N GLU A 162 -7.95 -7.81 1.35
CA GLU A 162 -7.28 -8.98 0.76
C GLU A 162 -6.32 -9.65 1.75
N ILE A 163 -5.48 -8.88 2.44
CA ILE A 163 -4.58 -9.39 3.50
C ILE A 163 -5.38 -10.05 4.61
N GLY A 164 -6.45 -9.40 5.08
CA GLY A 164 -7.33 -9.92 6.11
C GLY A 164 -7.97 -11.25 5.71
N GLN A 165 -8.48 -11.34 4.49
CA GLN A 165 -9.10 -12.53 3.95
C GLN A 165 -8.11 -13.69 3.81
N LEU A 166 -6.91 -13.43 3.27
CA LEU A 166 -5.86 -14.44 3.16
C LEU A 166 -5.47 -14.98 4.54
N ARG A 167 -5.25 -14.11 5.53
CA ARG A 167 -4.93 -14.52 6.90
C ARG A 167 -6.03 -15.42 7.47
N LEU A 168 -7.30 -15.03 7.37
CA LEU A 168 -8.42 -15.80 7.90
C LEU A 168 -8.53 -17.19 7.26
N VAL A 169 -8.34 -17.31 5.94
CA VAL A 169 -8.36 -18.59 5.23
C VAL A 169 -7.19 -19.48 5.68
N GLN A 170 -6.01 -18.90 5.86
CA GLN A 170 -4.84 -19.63 6.31
C GLN A 170 -5.00 -20.12 7.76
N ASP A 171 -5.48 -19.26 8.67
CA ASP A 171 -5.78 -19.60 10.07
C ASP A 171 -6.79 -20.75 10.16
N ALA A 172 -7.84 -20.73 9.32
CA ALA A 172 -8.87 -21.77 9.31
C ALA A 172 -8.43 -23.10 8.69
N SER A 173 -7.34 -23.09 7.90
CA SER A 173 -6.80 -24.25 7.19
C SER A 173 -5.58 -24.86 7.89
N SER A 174 -5.30 -24.46 9.13
CA SER A 174 -4.14 -24.87 9.92
C SER A 174 -4.52 -25.75 11.11
#